data_AF-A0A9P0AIW0-F1
#
_entry.id   AF-A0A9P0AIW0-F1
#
_cell.length_a   1.000
_cell.length_b   1.000
_cell.length_c   1.000
_cell.angle_alpha   90.00
_cell.angle_beta   90.00
_cell.angle_gamma   90.00
#
_symmetry.space_group_name_H-M   'P 1'
#
loop_
_entity.id
_entity.type
_entity.pdbx_description
1 polymer ?
#
loop_
_entity_poly.entity_id
_entity_poly.type
_entity_poly.pdbx_seq_one_letter_code
_entity_poly.pdbx_strand_id
1 'polypeptide(L)'
;MGLCRALLRSATRYNYTEEEKFVLIKVIAVIKGLQVLMSRMETFFTEAIRRNIYAQLQDLVQSPYNNAVIYLNYGFVGPCHMRHMCRLLGYQGIAVVMEELLQIVKLLIQGNLLQFTKTLMEAMPKTCKLPRYDYGSPGFFKGPRLIAQFNDIVQYPDARTELFHNFHEFGNTILLCLLMEQALVRNVRSSPCYRIPEHLAKATLSEKPEVKLRKLEAKFDSLYVVAHVEKLGSARQTMIAKEGDLLTRERLCCGLSLFKNVLSRLRGLLDDPTWVGVPPTNGVMNIDERTEFHRLWSALQFVHIIPVGETEFTVQELFVEGLNWAGCSMIVLPGQQCRFEALDFCYHILRVQKVDGKDQNIKGINLKRMVDQIHRFQVLNS
;
A
#
# COMPACT_ATOMS: atom_id res chain seq x y z
N MET A 1 -39.80 31.96 -3.11
CA MET A 1 -40.74 32.95 -3.71
C MET A 1 -40.50 33.20 -5.21
N GLY A 2 -39.25 33.33 -5.68
CA GLY A 2 -38.95 33.56 -7.11
C GLY A 2 -39.37 32.42 -8.05
N LEU A 3 -39.14 31.16 -7.67
CA LEU A 3 -39.43 29.99 -8.51
C LEU A 3 -40.94 29.81 -8.80
N CYS A 4 -41.81 29.96 -7.80
CA CYS A 4 -43.27 29.87 -7.98
C CYS A 4 -43.83 30.96 -8.89
N ARG A 5 -43.31 32.19 -8.81
CA ARG A 5 -43.71 33.29 -9.70
C ARG A 5 -43.22 33.07 -11.14
N ALA A 6 -42.02 32.49 -11.30
CA ALA A 6 -41.49 32.13 -12.61
C ALA A 6 -42.26 30.97 -13.27
N LEU A 7 -42.69 29.98 -12.48
CA LEU A 7 -43.53 28.86 -12.94
C LEU A 7 -44.94 29.33 -13.31
N LEU A 8 -45.57 30.22 -12.52
CA LEU A 8 -46.89 30.77 -12.86
C LEU A 8 -46.86 31.62 -14.13
N ARG A 9 -45.80 32.43 -14.32
CA ARG A 9 -45.59 33.21 -15.55
C ARG A 9 -45.30 32.33 -16.76
N SER A 10 -44.70 31.16 -16.57
CA SER A 10 -44.50 30.19 -17.65
C SER A 10 -45.80 29.47 -17.99
N ALA A 11 -46.62 29.15 -16.98
CA ALA A 11 -47.94 28.54 -17.14
C ALA A 11 -48.93 29.40 -17.95
N THR A 12 -48.84 30.72 -17.84
CA THR A 12 -49.69 31.66 -18.60
C THR A 12 -49.12 32.03 -19.97
N ARG A 13 -47.84 31.75 -20.24
CA ARG A 13 -47.17 32.04 -21.52
C ARG A 13 -47.21 30.90 -22.53
N TYR A 14 -47.37 29.66 -22.08
CA TYR A 14 -47.42 28.48 -22.95
C TYR A 14 -48.82 27.85 -22.87
N ASN A 15 -49.37 27.41 -24.01
CA ASN A 15 -50.68 26.77 -24.11
C ASN A 15 -50.66 25.36 -23.49
N TYR A 16 -50.62 25.28 -22.17
CA TYR A 16 -50.79 24.03 -21.44
C TYR A 16 -52.24 23.55 -21.54
N THR A 17 -52.43 22.24 -21.68
CA THR A 17 -53.73 21.58 -21.56
C THR A 17 -54.26 21.68 -20.13
N GLU A 18 -55.57 21.53 -19.93
CA GLU A 18 -56.18 21.61 -18.59
C GLU A 18 -55.61 20.58 -17.61
N GLU A 19 -55.18 19.41 -18.11
CA GLU A 19 -54.51 18.36 -17.32
C GLU A 19 -53.11 18.81 -16.86
N GLU A 20 -52.32 19.43 -17.75
CA GLU A 20 -50.98 19.94 -17.41
C GLU A 20 -51.05 21.12 -16.44
N LYS A 21 -52.04 22.01 -16.59
CA LYS A 21 -52.30 23.09 -15.63
C LYS A 21 -52.65 22.53 -14.25
N PHE A 22 -53.46 21.49 -14.20
CA PHE A 22 -53.84 20.82 -12.95
C PHE A 22 -52.63 20.15 -12.27
N VAL A 23 -51.77 19.48 -13.03
CA VAL A 23 -50.51 18.91 -12.52
C VAL A 23 -49.58 20.01 -12.02
N LEU A 24 -49.46 21.13 -12.74
CA LEU A 24 -48.63 22.25 -12.33
C LEU A 24 -49.13 22.89 -11.02
N ILE A 25 -50.45 23.05 -10.87
CA ILE A 25 -51.07 23.55 -9.64
C ILE A 25 -50.80 22.60 -8.47
N LYS A 26 -50.90 21.27 -8.68
CA LYS A 26 -50.56 20.26 -7.68
C LYS A 26 -49.09 20.30 -7.29
N VAL A 27 -48.18 20.42 -8.25
CA VAL A 27 -46.73 20.55 -7.99
C VAL A 27 -46.42 21.84 -7.23
N ILE A 28 -47.04 22.96 -7.60
CA ILE A 28 -46.89 24.23 -6.88
C ILE A 28 -47.45 24.11 -5.45
N ALA A 29 -48.55 23.40 -5.25
CA ALA A 29 -49.12 23.14 -3.93
C ALA A 29 -48.20 22.25 -3.07
N VAL A 30 -47.62 21.19 -3.65
CA VAL A 30 -46.64 20.32 -2.97
C VAL A 30 -45.38 21.10 -2.62
N ILE A 31 -44.82 21.88 -3.55
CA ILE A 31 -43.62 22.70 -3.30
C ILE A 31 -43.90 23.75 -2.23
N LYS A 32 -45.07 24.42 -2.26
CA LYS A 32 -45.45 25.38 -1.20
C LYS A 32 -45.65 24.67 0.14
N GLY A 33 -46.24 23.48 0.16
CA GLY A 33 -46.40 22.66 1.37
C GLY A 33 -45.06 22.25 1.97
N LEU A 34 -44.13 21.78 1.14
CA LEU A 34 -42.77 21.40 1.55
C LEU A 34 -41.96 22.60 2.00
N GLN A 35 -42.08 23.74 1.33
CA GLN A 35 -41.42 24.99 1.73
C GLN A 35 -41.93 25.48 3.09
N VAL A 36 -43.25 25.42 3.34
CA VAL A 36 -43.84 25.80 4.64
C VAL A 36 -43.40 24.83 5.74
N LEU A 37 -43.31 23.53 5.45
CA LEU A 37 -42.82 22.53 6.39
C LEU A 37 -41.34 22.73 6.73
N MET A 38 -40.51 22.99 5.72
CA MET A 38 -39.08 23.27 5.88
C MET A 38 -38.83 24.59 6.62
N SER A 39 -39.58 25.65 6.33
CA SER A 39 -39.48 26.92 7.05
C SER A 39 -39.95 26.82 8.51
N ARG A 40 -40.95 25.98 8.81
CA ARG A 40 -41.36 25.71 10.20
C ARG A 40 -40.33 24.90 10.99
N MET A 41 -39.56 24.05 10.31
CA MET A 41 -38.48 23.27 10.92
C MET A 41 -37.10 23.93 10.76
N GLU A 42 -37.00 25.12 10.15
CA GLU A 42 -35.74 25.80 9.88
C GLU A 42 -34.97 26.11 11.17
N THR A 43 -35.67 26.51 12.22
CA THR A 43 -35.07 26.70 13.55
C THR A 43 -34.55 25.39 14.14
N PHE A 44 -35.27 24.28 13.96
CA PHE A 44 -34.83 22.95 14.40
C PHE A 44 -33.66 22.41 13.58
N PHE A 45 -33.65 22.61 12.25
CA PHE A 45 -32.57 22.17 11.38
C PHE A 45 -31.33 23.03 11.54
N THR A 46 -31.48 24.35 11.67
CA THR A 46 -30.35 25.26 11.93
C THR A 46 -29.74 24.95 13.29
N GLU A 47 -30.57 24.69 14.31
CA GLU A 47 -30.09 24.28 15.62
C GLU A 47 -29.46 22.88 15.60
N ALA A 48 -30.02 21.91 14.89
CA ALA A 48 -29.47 20.56 14.77
C ALA A 48 -28.17 20.52 13.95
N ILE A 49 -28.09 21.28 12.85
CA ILE A 49 -26.87 21.42 12.04
C ILE A 49 -25.82 22.17 12.84
N ARG A 50 -26.18 23.26 13.51
CA ARG A 50 -25.26 24.01 14.37
C ARG A 50 -24.79 23.15 15.54
N ARG A 51 -25.66 22.38 16.20
CA ARG A 51 -25.29 21.43 17.26
C ARG A 51 -24.47 20.27 16.75
N ASN A 52 -24.69 19.77 15.54
CA ASN A 52 -23.90 18.68 14.97
C ASN A 52 -22.52 19.16 14.51
N ILE A 53 -22.44 20.35 13.90
CA ILE A 53 -21.16 20.98 13.54
C ILE A 53 -20.39 21.38 14.81
N TYR A 54 -21.06 21.97 15.80
CA TYR A 54 -20.46 22.24 17.11
C TYR A 54 -20.07 20.94 17.80
N ALA A 55 -20.89 19.89 17.85
CA ALA A 55 -20.54 18.62 18.46
C ALA A 55 -19.34 17.98 17.75
N GLN A 56 -19.26 18.02 16.41
CA GLN A 56 -18.10 17.51 15.67
C GLN A 56 -16.85 18.35 15.88
N LEU A 57 -16.94 19.68 15.88
CA LEU A 57 -15.82 20.58 16.16
C LEU A 57 -15.38 20.52 17.63
N GLN A 58 -16.33 20.35 18.55
CA GLN A 58 -16.11 20.28 19.99
C GLN A 58 -15.62 18.90 20.40
N ASP A 59 -16.01 17.82 19.72
CA ASP A 59 -15.32 16.52 19.81
C ASP A 59 -13.87 16.62 19.31
N LEU A 60 -13.63 17.40 18.25
CA LEU A 60 -12.28 17.63 17.69
C LEU A 60 -11.39 18.47 18.62
N VAL A 61 -11.96 19.47 19.31
CA VAL A 61 -11.21 20.48 20.08
C VAL A 61 -11.23 20.23 21.60
N GLN A 62 -12.31 19.70 22.18
CA GLN A 62 -12.51 19.61 23.64
C GLN A 62 -12.40 18.20 24.22
N SER A 63 -12.25 17.14 23.43
CA SER A 63 -12.13 15.81 24.02
C SER A 63 -10.70 15.56 24.54
N PRO A 64 -10.43 15.51 25.86
CA PRO A 64 -9.17 15.01 26.39
C PRO A 64 -8.91 13.56 25.98
N TYR A 65 -9.96 12.81 25.57
CA TYR A 65 -9.82 11.51 24.93
C TYR A 65 -9.28 11.61 23.51
N ASN A 66 -9.60 12.63 22.71
CA ASN A 66 -8.96 12.82 21.40
C ASN A 66 -7.54 13.34 21.53
N ASN A 67 -7.24 14.19 22.51
CA ASN A 67 -5.84 14.50 22.85
C ASN A 67 -5.10 13.26 23.34
N ALA A 68 -5.70 12.42 24.21
CA ALA A 68 -5.11 11.15 24.62
C ALA A 68 -4.97 10.15 23.47
N VAL A 69 -5.91 10.08 22.52
CA VAL A 69 -5.83 9.27 21.29
C VAL A 69 -4.76 9.83 20.34
N ILE A 70 -4.64 11.15 20.22
CA ILE A 70 -3.57 11.82 19.47
C ILE A 70 -2.22 11.51 20.13
N TYR A 71 -2.09 11.64 21.46
CA TYR A 71 -0.93 11.21 22.27
C TYR A 71 -0.65 9.71 22.19
N LEU A 72 -1.68 8.86 22.09
CA LEU A 72 -1.54 7.42 21.84
C LEU A 72 -1.03 7.13 20.44
N ASN A 73 -1.28 8.02 19.48
CA ASN A 73 -0.79 7.94 18.10
C ASN A 73 0.54 8.71 17.89
N TYR A 74 1.05 9.40 18.91
CA TYR A 74 2.39 9.98 18.89
C TYR A 74 3.42 8.86 19.13
N GLY A 75 4.36 8.70 18.20
CA GLY A 75 5.45 7.72 18.29
C GLY A 75 5.36 6.55 17.29
N PHE A 76 4.30 6.45 16.49
CA PHE A 76 4.24 5.49 15.39
C PHE A 76 3.41 6.00 14.21
N VAL A 77 3.65 5.45 13.02
CA VAL A 77 2.85 5.69 11.81
C VAL A 77 2.13 4.40 11.45
N GLY A 78 0.85 4.49 11.05
CA GLY A 78 0.01 3.30 10.88
C GLY A 78 -1.25 3.52 10.05
N PRO A 79 -2.13 2.50 9.94
CA PRO A 79 -3.29 2.53 9.05
C PRO A 79 -4.30 3.65 9.35
N CYS A 80 -4.41 4.08 10.63
CA CYS A 80 -5.21 5.24 11.03
C CYS A 80 -4.70 6.53 10.39
N HIS A 81 -3.40 6.79 10.45
CA HIS A 81 -2.74 7.95 9.84
C HIS A 81 -2.92 7.97 8.33
N MET A 82 -2.67 6.83 7.67
CA MET A 82 -2.82 6.68 6.22
C MET A 82 -4.25 7.01 5.75
N ARG A 83 -5.25 6.61 6.52
CA ARG A 83 -6.66 6.90 6.22
C ARG A 83 -6.97 8.39 6.28
N HIS A 84 -6.48 9.09 7.30
CA HIS A 84 -6.67 10.54 7.42
C HIS A 84 -5.93 11.29 6.32
N MET A 85 -4.69 10.90 6.02
CA MET A 85 -3.93 11.45 4.89
C MET A 85 -4.68 11.30 3.56
N CYS A 86 -5.22 10.10 3.29
CA CYS A 86 -5.99 9.88 2.06
C CYS A 86 -7.26 10.74 1.95
N ARG A 87 -7.93 11.03 3.09
CA ARG A 87 -9.14 11.87 3.12
C ARG A 87 -8.82 13.35 2.92
N LEU A 88 -7.71 13.82 3.46
CA LEU A 88 -7.27 15.22 3.37
C LEU A 88 -6.69 15.54 1.99
N LEU A 89 -5.85 14.65 1.46
CA LEU A 89 -5.17 14.84 0.16
C LEU A 89 -6.10 14.63 -1.04
N GLY A 90 -7.08 13.73 -0.92
CA GLY A 90 -7.91 13.29 -2.04
C GLY A 90 -7.09 12.61 -3.14
N TYR A 91 -7.73 12.25 -4.26
CA TYR A 91 -7.05 11.54 -5.35
C TYR A 91 -5.92 12.36 -6.00
N GLN A 92 -6.13 13.67 -6.18
CA GLN A 92 -5.13 14.56 -6.79
C GLN A 92 -3.89 14.71 -5.91
N GLY A 93 -4.05 14.93 -4.59
CA GLY A 93 -2.92 15.05 -3.68
C GLY A 93 -2.12 13.76 -3.57
N ILE A 94 -2.79 12.61 -3.53
CA ILE A 94 -2.12 11.30 -3.51
C ILE A 94 -1.31 11.07 -4.79
N ALA A 95 -1.85 11.45 -5.96
CA ALA A 95 -1.12 11.31 -7.23
C ALA A 95 0.19 12.11 -7.23
N VAL A 96 0.15 13.36 -6.74
CA VAL A 96 1.37 14.21 -6.62
C VAL A 96 2.36 13.60 -5.63
N VAL A 97 1.90 13.18 -4.45
CA VAL A 97 2.78 12.54 -3.45
C VAL A 97 3.45 11.29 -4.01
N MET A 98 2.72 10.44 -4.74
CA MET A 98 3.27 9.24 -5.36
C MET A 98 4.31 9.56 -6.43
N GLU A 99 4.08 10.60 -7.24
CA GLU A 99 5.02 11.02 -8.29
C GLU A 99 6.33 11.56 -7.67
N GLU A 100 6.24 12.39 -6.63
CA GLU A 100 7.40 12.90 -5.91
C GLU A 100 8.19 11.79 -5.21
N LEU A 101 7.49 10.83 -4.58
CA LEU A 101 8.12 9.65 -3.97
C LEU A 101 8.87 8.81 -5.01
N LEU A 102 8.30 8.61 -6.20
CA LEU A 102 8.98 7.92 -7.31
C LEU A 102 10.23 8.69 -7.78
N GLN A 103 10.19 10.02 -7.78
CA GLN A 103 11.32 10.85 -8.15
C GLN A 103 12.46 10.76 -7.12
N ILE A 104 12.15 10.72 -5.82
CA ILE A 104 13.13 10.48 -4.75
C ILE A 104 13.78 9.11 -4.95
N VAL A 105 12.97 8.06 -5.14
CA VAL A 105 13.49 6.70 -5.35
C VAL A 105 14.35 6.59 -6.59
N LYS A 106 14.00 7.30 -7.67
CA LYS A 106 14.85 7.38 -8.87
C LYS A 106 16.23 7.93 -8.56
N LEU A 107 16.32 9.01 -7.78
CA LEU A 107 17.60 9.58 -7.37
C LEU A 107 18.42 8.63 -6.49
N LEU A 108 17.75 7.90 -5.58
CA LEU A 108 18.41 6.89 -4.73
C LEU A 108 18.96 5.72 -5.56
N ILE A 109 18.15 5.15 -6.46
CA ILE A 109 18.53 3.99 -7.28
C ILE A 109 19.64 4.37 -8.27
N GLN A 110 19.48 5.47 -9.02
CA GLN A 110 20.41 5.84 -10.10
C GLN A 110 21.64 6.61 -9.59
N GLY A 111 21.59 7.15 -8.38
CA GLY A 111 22.69 7.83 -7.72
C GLY A 111 23.42 6.90 -6.74
N ASN A 112 23.13 7.07 -5.45
CA ASN A 112 23.88 6.47 -4.34
C ASN A 112 23.91 4.94 -4.42
N LEU A 113 22.75 4.28 -4.57
CA LEU A 113 22.68 2.81 -4.55
C LEU A 113 23.44 2.18 -5.72
N LEU A 114 23.37 2.78 -6.92
CA LEU A 114 24.13 2.31 -8.07
C LEU A 114 25.64 2.44 -7.82
N GLN A 115 26.09 3.57 -7.28
CA GLN A 115 27.50 3.79 -7.01
C GLN A 115 28.03 2.82 -5.95
N PHE A 116 27.28 2.61 -4.86
CA PHE A 116 27.63 1.61 -3.84
C PHE A 116 27.66 0.21 -4.42
N THR A 117 26.69 -0.13 -5.27
CA THR A 117 26.63 -1.45 -5.91
C THR A 117 27.86 -1.68 -6.77
N LYS A 118 28.28 -0.70 -7.59
CA LYS A 118 29.51 -0.80 -8.40
C LYS A 118 30.75 -1.04 -7.53
N THR A 119 30.94 -0.21 -6.51
CA THR A 119 32.09 -0.33 -5.58
C THR A 119 32.10 -1.67 -4.84
N LEU A 120 30.97 -2.09 -4.29
CA LEU A 120 30.90 -3.34 -3.52
C LEU A 120 30.97 -4.58 -4.42
N MET A 121 30.50 -4.50 -5.65
CA MET A 121 30.70 -5.57 -6.63
C MET A 121 32.17 -5.71 -7.04
N GLU A 122 32.95 -4.64 -7.04
CA GLU A 122 34.41 -4.72 -7.24
C GLU A 122 35.13 -5.36 -6.05
N ALA A 123 34.69 -5.04 -4.83
CA ALA A 123 35.19 -5.63 -3.58
C ALA A 123 34.78 -7.11 -3.40
N MET A 124 33.70 -7.56 -4.06
CA MET A 124 33.26 -8.95 -4.00
C MET A 124 34.29 -9.90 -4.63
N PRO A 125 34.50 -11.10 -4.04
CA PRO A 125 35.34 -12.14 -4.64
C PRO A 125 34.85 -12.52 -6.03
N LYS A 126 35.78 -12.72 -6.98
CA LYS A 126 35.44 -13.08 -8.37
C LYS A 126 34.63 -14.38 -8.50
N THR A 127 34.82 -15.32 -7.57
CA THR A 127 34.09 -16.58 -7.51
C THR A 127 33.61 -16.86 -6.09
N CYS A 128 32.29 -17.03 -5.91
CA CYS A 128 31.66 -17.27 -4.62
C CYS A 128 30.97 -18.64 -4.61
N LYS A 129 31.78 -19.71 -4.56
CA LYS A 129 31.28 -21.10 -4.55
C LYS A 129 30.63 -21.44 -3.21
N LEU A 130 29.50 -22.14 -3.26
CA LEU A 130 28.89 -22.73 -2.06
C LEU A 130 29.67 -23.99 -1.62
N PRO A 131 30.21 -24.03 -0.39
CA PRO A 131 30.87 -25.22 0.14
C PRO A 131 29.94 -26.46 0.18
N ARG A 132 30.51 -27.64 -0.04
CA ARG A 132 29.80 -28.93 0.08
C ARG A 132 29.40 -29.22 1.53
N TYR A 133 28.42 -30.09 1.70
CA TYR A 133 27.93 -30.52 3.01
C TYR A 133 29.01 -31.22 3.86
N ASP A 134 29.99 -31.86 3.21
CA ASP A 134 31.09 -32.58 3.87
C ASP A 134 31.94 -31.68 4.80
N TYR A 135 31.96 -30.37 4.54
CA TYR A 135 32.69 -29.41 5.38
C TYR A 135 32.01 -29.16 6.74
N GLY A 136 30.71 -29.47 6.85
CA GLY A 136 29.88 -29.18 8.02
C GLY A 136 29.63 -27.69 8.27
N SER A 137 28.59 -27.37 9.03
CA SER A 137 28.17 -26.01 9.37
C SER A 137 29.26 -25.22 10.12
N PRO A 138 30.07 -25.80 11.02
CA PRO A 138 31.19 -25.05 11.62
C PRO A 138 32.29 -24.72 10.62
N GLY A 139 32.47 -25.52 9.57
CA GLY A 139 33.49 -25.32 8.54
C GLY A 139 33.30 -24.02 7.75
N PHE A 140 32.05 -23.55 7.64
CA PHE A 140 31.72 -22.26 7.02
C PHE A 140 32.33 -21.07 7.78
N PHE A 141 32.46 -21.19 9.10
CA PHE A 141 32.98 -20.14 9.99
C PHE A 141 34.44 -20.36 10.41
N LYS A 142 34.88 -21.62 10.45
CA LYS A 142 36.26 -22.03 10.82
C LYS A 142 37.26 -21.89 9.67
N GLY A 143 36.80 -21.81 8.42
CA GLY A 143 37.68 -21.62 7.26
C GLY A 143 38.01 -20.15 6.97
N PRO A 144 39.19 -19.84 6.41
CA PRO A 144 39.57 -18.52 5.89
C PRO A 144 38.87 -18.18 4.56
N ARG A 145 37.65 -18.69 4.32
CA ARG A 145 36.96 -18.56 3.03
C ARG A 145 35.79 -17.60 3.14
N LEU A 146 34.66 -17.95 3.76
CA LEU A 146 33.48 -17.05 3.70
C LEU A 146 33.67 -15.72 4.47
N ILE A 147 34.07 -15.78 5.74
CA ILE A 147 34.23 -14.56 6.56
C ILE A 147 35.39 -13.70 6.05
N ALA A 148 36.47 -14.32 5.57
CA ALA A 148 37.59 -13.58 4.98
C ALA A 148 37.24 -12.98 3.61
N GLN A 149 36.46 -13.71 2.79
CA GLN A 149 35.97 -13.23 1.49
C GLN A 149 35.04 -12.03 1.60
N PHE A 150 34.31 -11.92 2.71
CA PHE A 150 33.40 -10.81 2.97
C PHE A 150 33.96 -9.81 3.98
N ASN A 151 35.21 -9.95 4.44
CA ASN A 151 35.77 -9.05 5.45
C ASN A 151 35.80 -7.59 4.94
N ASP A 152 36.09 -7.38 3.66
CA ASP A 152 36.09 -6.06 3.04
C ASP A 152 34.67 -5.45 2.95
N ILE A 153 33.63 -6.29 2.89
CA ILE A 153 32.22 -5.87 2.92
C ILE A 153 31.74 -5.66 4.36
N VAL A 154 32.15 -6.53 5.29
CA VAL A 154 31.84 -6.45 6.73
C VAL A 154 32.47 -5.21 7.36
N GLN A 155 33.68 -4.86 6.95
CA GLN A 155 34.42 -3.70 7.45
C GLN A 155 34.15 -2.43 6.64
N TYR A 156 33.25 -2.47 5.63
CA TYR A 156 32.95 -1.31 4.83
C TYR A 156 32.33 -0.21 5.73
N PRO A 157 33.04 0.91 5.96
CA PRO A 157 32.68 1.86 7.01
C PRO A 157 31.32 2.53 6.74
N ASP A 158 30.97 2.72 5.47
CA ASP A 158 29.75 3.41 5.05
C ASP A 158 28.54 2.46 4.88
N ALA A 159 28.73 1.15 5.09
CA ALA A 159 27.65 0.16 4.93
C ALA A 159 26.50 0.43 5.91
N ARG A 160 26.84 0.60 7.20
CA ARG A 160 25.84 0.77 8.26
C ARG A 160 25.26 2.17 8.34
N THR A 161 26.00 3.19 7.92
CA THR A 161 25.63 4.60 8.07
C THR A 161 24.87 5.13 6.87
N GLU A 162 25.31 4.81 5.65
CA GLU A 162 24.80 5.43 4.43
C GLU A 162 24.10 4.41 3.51
N LEU A 163 24.71 3.25 3.25
CA LEU A 163 24.13 2.25 2.36
C LEU A 163 22.78 1.73 2.88
N PHE A 164 22.73 1.27 4.14
CA PHE A 164 21.49 0.75 4.72
C PHE A 164 20.44 1.83 4.94
N HIS A 165 20.87 3.08 5.16
CA HIS A 165 19.96 4.22 5.22
C HIS A 165 19.27 4.44 3.87
N ASN A 166 20.02 4.45 2.77
CA ASN A 166 19.47 4.59 1.42
C ASN A 166 18.49 3.45 1.06
N PHE A 167 18.83 2.20 1.38
CA PHE A 167 17.91 1.07 1.19
C PHE A 167 16.66 1.21 2.06
N HIS A 168 16.81 1.60 3.33
CA HIS A 168 15.69 1.79 4.24
C HIS A 168 14.73 2.90 3.75
N GLU A 169 15.25 4.03 3.28
CA GLU A 169 14.44 5.10 2.68
C GLU A 169 13.67 4.61 1.44
N PHE A 170 14.34 3.88 0.56
CA PHE A 170 13.71 3.28 -0.62
C PHE A 170 12.60 2.30 -0.24
N GLY A 171 12.84 1.41 0.72
CA GLY A 171 11.85 0.42 1.15
C GLY A 171 10.67 1.05 1.89
N ASN A 172 10.92 2.06 2.73
CA ASN A 172 9.86 2.83 3.37
C ASN A 172 8.99 3.55 2.35
N THR A 173 9.57 4.02 1.26
CA THR A 173 8.80 4.61 0.16
C THR A 173 7.88 3.58 -0.49
N ILE A 174 8.36 2.36 -0.77
CA ILE A 174 7.53 1.26 -1.30
C ILE A 174 6.39 0.92 -0.33
N LEU A 175 6.71 0.79 0.96
CA LEU A 175 5.74 0.50 2.01
C LEU A 175 4.69 1.60 2.14
N LEU A 176 5.10 2.86 2.06
CA LEU A 176 4.19 4.00 2.10
C LEU A 176 3.22 3.97 0.92
N CYS A 177 3.71 3.70 -0.30
CA CYS A 177 2.87 3.54 -1.49
C CYS A 177 1.83 2.42 -1.31
N LEU A 178 2.25 1.28 -0.78
CA LEU A 178 1.36 0.14 -0.51
C LEU A 178 0.30 0.49 0.55
N LEU A 179 0.71 1.10 1.66
CA LEU A 179 -0.19 1.48 2.76
C LEU A 179 -1.20 2.55 2.34
N MET A 180 -0.78 3.51 1.50
CA MET A 180 -1.67 4.52 0.92
C MET A 180 -2.74 3.88 0.00
N GLU A 181 -2.35 2.94 -0.87
CA GLU A 181 -3.34 2.23 -1.71
C GLU A 181 -4.32 1.42 -0.86
N GLN A 182 -3.83 0.68 0.15
CA GLN A 182 -4.70 -0.06 1.06
C GLN A 182 -5.69 0.84 1.80
N ALA A 183 -5.27 2.04 2.19
CA ALA A 183 -6.12 3.03 2.84
C ALA A 183 -7.18 3.59 1.87
N LEU A 184 -6.82 3.87 0.62
CA LEU A 184 -7.75 4.27 -0.44
C LEU A 184 -8.83 3.21 -0.67
N VAL A 185 -8.45 1.96 -0.85
CA VAL A 185 -9.39 0.84 -1.11
C VAL A 185 -10.36 0.66 0.06
N ARG A 186 -9.89 0.79 1.30
CA ARG A 186 -10.75 0.67 2.50
C ARG A 186 -11.73 1.85 2.65
N ASN A 187 -11.27 3.08 2.42
CA ASN A 187 -12.15 4.27 2.45
C ASN A 187 -13.29 4.14 1.43
N VAL A 188 -12.98 3.59 0.26
CA VAL A 188 -13.96 3.39 -0.80
C VAL A 188 -15.01 2.34 -0.43
N ARG A 189 -14.60 1.18 0.14
CA ARG A 189 -15.54 0.13 0.57
C ARG A 189 -16.49 0.57 1.69
N SER A 190 -16.07 1.51 2.53
CA SER A 190 -16.92 2.07 3.59
C SER A 190 -17.95 3.09 3.11
N SER A 191 -17.87 3.55 1.85
CA SER A 191 -18.96 4.34 1.30
C SER A 191 -20.11 3.40 0.93
N PRO A 192 -21.35 3.69 1.37
CA PRO A 192 -22.52 3.01 0.85
C PRO A 192 -22.72 3.48 -0.58
N CYS A 193 -21.96 2.90 -1.53
CA CYS A 193 -22.36 2.95 -2.92
C CYS A 193 -23.71 2.25 -2.98
N TYR A 194 -24.68 2.89 -3.64
CA TYR A 194 -26.11 2.59 -3.73
C TYR A 194 -26.49 1.20 -4.27
N ARG A 195 -25.57 0.23 -4.22
CA ARG A 195 -25.83 -1.17 -4.49
C ARG A 195 -25.96 -1.93 -3.19
N ILE A 196 -27.10 -2.60 -3.06
CA ILE A 196 -27.38 -3.62 -2.05
C ILE A 196 -26.17 -4.53 -1.95
N PRO A 197 -25.55 -4.67 -0.77
CA PRO A 197 -24.47 -5.60 -0.61
C PRO A 197 -24.92 -7.03 -0.91
N GLU A 198 -24.27 -7.72 -1.85
CA GLU A 198 -24.55 -9.13 -2.19
C GLU A 198 -24.51 -10.06 -0.98
N HIS A 199 -23.81 -9.68 0.09
CA HIS A 199 -23.77 -10.45 1.33
C HIS A 199 -25.12 -10.53 2.08
N LEU A 200 -26.06 -9.63 1.81
CA LEU A 200 -27.44 -9.71 2.29
C LEU A 200 -28.27 -10.75 1.53
N ALA A 201 -27.80 -11.19 0.35
CA ALA A 201 -28.42 -12.24 -0.47
C ALA A 201 -27.82 -13.63 -0.21
N LYS A 202 -27.25 -13.89 0.97
CA LYS A 202 -26.84 -15.24 1.35
C LYS A 202 -28.07 -16.16 1.44
N ALA A 203 -28.01 -17.30 0.77
CA ALA A 203 -29.08 -18.28 0.72
C ALA A 203 -29.36 -18.84 2.12
N THR A 204 -30.51 -18.47 2.69
CA THR A 204 -31.15 -19.28 3.75
C THR A 204 -31.84 -20.46 3.06
N LEU A 205 -31.75 -21.66 3.64
CA LEU A 205 -32.21 -22.98 3.13
C LEU A 205 -33.62 -23.03 2.51
N SER A 206 -34.46 -22.00 2.70
CA SER A 206 -35.86 -21.94 2.29
C SER A 206 -36.15 -21.07 1.05
N GLU A 207 -35.20 -20.29 0.50
CA GLU A 207 -35.50 -19.39 -0.64
C GLU A 207 -34.31 -19.26 -1.60
N LYS A 208 -34.60 -19.39 -2.91
CA LYS A 208 -33.61 -19.18 -3.98
C LYS A 208 -33.04 -17.76 -3.91
N PRO A 209 -31.71 -17.59 -4.04
CA PRO A 209 -31.04 -16.29 -3.87
C PRO A 209 -31.56 -15.23 -4.85
N GLU A 210 -31.95 -15.62 -6.07
CA GLU A 210 -32.52 -14.73 -7.10
C GLU A 210 -33.85 -14.07 -6.66
N VAL A 211 -34.70 -14.81 -5.94
CA VAL A 211 -36.00 -14.30 -5.46
C VAL A 211 -35.80 -13.33 -4.31
N LYS A 212 -34.82 -13.61 -3.43
CA LYS A 212 -34.41 -12.68 -2.37
C LYS A 212 -33.78 -11.41 -2.91
N LEU A 213 -32.93 -11.53 -3.93
CA LEU A 213 -32.31 -10.40 -4.60
C LEU A 213 -33.38 -9.49 -5.20
N ARG A 214 -34.35 -10.04 -5.94
CA ARG A 214 -35.48 -9.26 -6.49
C ARG A 214 -36.34 -8.60 -5.41
N LYS A 215 -36.60 -9.29 -4.29
CA LYS A 215 -37.33 -8.71 -3.15
C LYS A 215 -36.55 -7.59 -2.46
N LEU A 216 -35.22 -7.71 -2.35
CA LEU A 216 -34.37 -6.63 -1.83
C LEU A 216 -34.29 -5.47 -2.84
N GLU A 217 -34.07 -5.73 -4.12
CA GLU A 217 -34.08 -4.72 -5.18
C GLU A 217 -35.38 -3.92 -5.17
N ALA A 218 -36.54 -4.58 -5.04
CA ALA A 218 -37.83 -3.90 -4.90
C ALA A 218 -37.94 -3.06 -3.60
N LYS A 219 -37.32 -3.49 -2.49
CA LYS A 219 -37.30 -2.72 -1.23
C LYS A 219 -36.38 -1.50 -1.29
N PHE A 220 -35.28 -1.58 -2.04
CA PHE A 220 -34.29 -0.52 -2.17
C PHE A 220 -34.45 0.29 -3.47
N ASP A 221 -35.49 0.02 -4.29
CA ASP A 221 -35.78 0.75 -5.53
C ASP A 221 -35.99 2.26 -5.28
N SER A 222 -36.56 2.63 -4.13
CA SER A 222 -36.72 4.02 -3.70
C SER A 222 -35.40 4.75 -3.42
N LEU A 223 -34.31 4.02 -3.20
CA LEU A 223 -32.97 4.56 -2.91
C LEU A 223 -32.11 4.69 -4.17
N TYR A 224 -32.60 4.24 -5.33
CA TYR A 224 -31.89 4.39 -6.60
C TYR A 224 -32.05 5.80 -7.16
N VAL A 225 -31.21 6.71 -6.65
CA VAL A 225 -31.27 8.17 -6.90
C VAL A 225 -31.29 8.51 -8.39
N VAL A 226 -30.50 7.82 -9.22
CA VAL A 226 -30.37 8.14 -10.64
C VAL A 226 -31.69 7.92 -11.40
N ALA A 227 -32.39 6.79 -11.22
CA ALA A 227 -33.67 6.58 -11.93
C ALA A 227 -34.77 7.51 -11.45
N HIS A 228 -34.77 7.91 -10.17
CA HIS A 228 -35.74 8.89 -9.68
C HIS A 228 -35.45 10.30 -10.20
N VAL A 229 -34.18 10.69 -10.32
CA VAL A 229 -33.78 11.96 -10.94
C VAL A 229 -34.04 11.97 -12.44
N GLU A 230 -33.90 10.83 -13.13
CA GLU A 230 -34.31 10.70 -14.55
C GLU A 230 -35.82 10.84 -14.75
N LYS A 231 -36.63 10.29 -13.83
CA LYS A 231 -38.10 10.33 -13.91
C LYS A 231 -38.70 11.67 -13.48
N LEU A 232 -38.08 12.35 -12.52
CA LEU A 232 -38.68 13.52 -11.84
C LEU A 232 -37.85 14.81 -11.96
N GLY A 233 -36.61 14.73 -12.43
CA GLY A 233 -35.67 15.84 -12.48
C GLY A 233 -35.60 16.54 -13.84
N SER A 234 -34.91 17.67 -13.86
CA SER A 234 -34.57 18.38 -15.10
C SER A 234 -33.44 17.67 -15.88
N ALA A 235 -33.33 17.95 -17.18
CA ALA A 235 -32.25 17.41 -18.02
C ALA A 235 -30.84 17.71 -17.45
N ARG A 236 -30.65 18.89 -16.83
CA ARG A 236 -29.41 19.28 -16.16
C ARG A 236 -29.14 18.47 -14.89
N GLN A 237 -30.16 18.22 -14.08
CA GLN A 237 -30.02 17.40 -12.86
C GLN A 237 -29.77 15.94 -13.21
N THR A 238 -30.38 15.44 -14.28
CA THR A 238 -30.14 14.10 -14.81
C THR A 238 -28.69 13.94 -15.25
N MET A 239 -28.14 14.91 -15.98
CA MET A 239 -26.74 14.91 -16.39
C MET A 239 -25.79 14.88 -15.17
N ILE A 240 -26.03 15.74 -14.18
CA ILE A 240 -25.22 15.79 -12.95
C ILE A 240 -25.34 14.49 -12.14
N ALA A 241 -26.54 13.89 -12.06
CA ALA A 241 -26.75 12.64 -11.34
C ALA A 241 -26.07 11.45 -12.04
N LYS A 242 -26.07 11.41 -13.38
CA LYS A 242 -25.35 10.40 -14.15
C LYS A 242 -23.84 10.53 -14.00
N GLU A 243 -23.32 11.75 -14.06
CA GLU A 243 -21.89 12.03 -13.85
C GLU A 243 -21.46 11.70 -12.41
N GLY A 244 -22.28 12.05 -11.42
CA GLY A 244 -22.06 11.68 -10.01
C GLY A 244 -22.12 10.16 -9.76
N ASP A 245 -23.04 9.44 -10.42
CA ASP A 245 -23.10 7.97 -10.34
C ASP A 245 -21.87 7.33 -10.99
N LEU A 246 -21.42 7.86 -12.13
CA LEU A 246 -20.21 7.40 -12.80
C LEU A 246 -18.98 7.56 -11.89
N LEU A 247 -18.77 8.77 -11.34
CA LEU A 247 -17.65 9.06 -10.41
C LEU A 247 -17.72 8.26 -9.11
N THR A 248 -18.92 7.85 -8.67
CA THR A 248 -19.07 7.01 -7.47
C THR A 248 -18.96 5.51 -7.76
N ARG A 249 -19.14 5.07 -9.01
CA ARG A 249 -18.98 3.67 -9.44
C ARG A 249 -17.57 3.35 -9.93
N GLU A 250 -16.96 4.26 -10.68
CA GLU A 250 -15.60 4.12 -11.23
C GLU A 250 -14.56 4.51 -10.18
N ARG A 251 -14.43 3.67 -9.15
CA ARG A 251 -13.43 3.84 -8.10
C ARG A 251 -12.24 2.91 -8.36
N LEU A 252 -11.04 3.33 -7.96
CA LEU A 252 -9.80 2.56 -8.13
C LEU A 252 -9.91 1.09 -7.65
N CYS A 253 -10.71 0.83 -6.61
CA CYS A 253 -10.94 -0.53 -6.08
C CYS A 253 -11.65 -1.50 -7.05
N CYS A 254 -12.16 -1.01 -8.19
CA CYS A 254 -12.89 -1.79 -9.19
C CYS A 254 -11.98 -2.44 -10.25
N GLY A 255 -10.68 -2.62 -9.97
CA GLY A 255 -9.75 -3.37 -10.82
C GLY A 255 -8.45 -2.66 -11.19
N LEU A 256 -8.19 -1.47 -10.64
CA LEU A 256 -6.95 -0.73 -10.85
C LEU A 256 -6.06 -0.86 -9.61
N SER A 257 -4.77 -1.17 -9.80
CA SER A 257 -3.79 -1.19 -8.71
C SER A 257 -2.70 -0.14 -8.93
N LEU A 258 -2.56 0.76 -7.97
CA LEU A 258 -1.53 1.81 -7.99
C LEU A 258 -0.15 1.20 -7.74
N PHE A 259 -0.04 0.29 -6.77
CA PHE A 259 1.20 -0.36 -6.39
C PHE A 259 1.79 -1.17 -7.53
N LYS A 260 0.96 -1.87 -8.33
CA LYS A 260 1.44 -2.56 -9.54
C LYS A 260 2.10 -1.58 -10.53
N ASN A 261 1.52 -0.39 -10.71
CA ASN A 261 2.09 0.63 -11.58
C ASN A 261 3.38 1.23 -11.00
N VAL A 262 3.44 1.45 -9.69
CA VAL A 262 4.66 1.86 -8.97
C VAL A 262 5.77 0.84 -9.20
N LEU A 263 5.54 -0.44 -8.93
CA LEU A 263 6.52 -1.51 -9.17
C LEU A 263 6.97 -1.58 -10.64
N SER A 264 6.04 -1.41 -11.59
CA SER A 264 6.37 -1.38 -13.01
C SER A 264 7.29 -0.21 -13.38
N ARG A 265 7.09 0.97 -12.78
CA ARG A 265 7.97 2.12 -12.97
C ARG A 265 9.33 1.89 -12.31
N LEU A 266 9.36 1.35 -11.10
CA LEU A 266 10.60 1.00 -10.39
C LEU A 266 11.44 0.01 -11.18
N ARG A 267 10.81 -0.97 -11.84
CA ARG A 267 11.51 -1.90 -12.73
C ARG A 267 12.28 -1.18 -13.84
N GLY A 268 11.66 -0.17 -14.47
CA GLY A 268 12.32 0.65 -15.49
C GLY A 268 13.40 1.60 -14.97
N LEU A 269 13.59 1.70 -13.65
CA LEU A 269 14.74 2.43 -13.07
C LEU A 269 15.98 1.54 -12.94
N LEU A 270 15.82 0.22 -13.04
CA LEU A 270 16.86 -0.80 -12.88
C LEU A 270 17.43 -1.26 -14.24
N ASP A 271 17.52 -0.35 -15.21
CA ASP A 271 18.01 -0.65 -16.57
C ASP A 271 19.55 -0.75 -16.68
N ASP A 272 20.29 -0.23 -15.69
CA ASP A 272 21.76 -0.29 -15.71
C ASP A 272 22.24 -1.76 -15.66
N PRO A 273 23.18 -2.15 -16.54
CA PRO A 273 23.65 -3.54 -16.64
C PRO A 273 24.28 -4.07 -15.35
N THR A 274 24.69 -3.20 -14.43
CA THR A 274 25.22 -3.57 -13.10
C THR A 274 24.22 -4.40 -12.30
N TRP A 275 22.90 -4.17 -12.45
CA TRP A 275 21.89 -4.88 -11.67
C TRP A 275 21.69 -6.33 -12.14
N VAL A 276 21.68 -6.53 -13.45
CA VAL A 276 21.41 -7.84 -14.08
C VAL A 276 22.68 -8.67 -14.23
N GLY A 277 23.81 -8.01 -14.48
CA GLY A 277 25.09 -8.66 -14.70
C GLY A 277 25.32 -9.14 -16.12
N VAL A 278 26.47 -9.77 -16.31
CA VAL A 278 26.91 -10.35 -17.58
C VAL A 278 26.12 -11.65 -17.84
N PRO A 279 25.74 -11.94 -19.11
CA PRO A 279 25.09 -13.20 -19.46
C PRO A 279 25.96 -14.41 -19.08
N PRO A 280 25.32 -15.53 -18.75
CA PRO A 280 26.01 -16.67 -18.19
C PRO A 280 26.85 -17.44 -19.20
N THR A 281 28.06 -17.82 -18.80
CA THR A 281 29.01 -18.58 -19.64
C THR A 281 28.45 -19.94 -20.07
N ASN A 282 27.62 -20.56 -19.24
CA ASN A 282 27.00 -21.87 -19.50
C ASN A 282 25.71 -21.78 -20.33
N GLY A 283 25.26 -20.57 -20.72
CA GLY A 283 24.03 -20.34 -21.47
C GLY A 283 22.73 -20.54 -20.68
N VAL A 284 22.80 -20.83 -19.38
CA VAL A 284 21.63 -21.07 -18.52
C VAL A 284 21.54 -20.03 -17.40
N MET A 285 22.50 -20.01 -16.47
CA MET A 285 22.51 -19.06 -15.35
C MET A 285 23.90 -18.95 -14.72
N ASN A 286 24.21 -17.79 -14.16
CA ASN A 286 25.42 -17.59 -13.37
C ASN A 286 25.28 -18.36 -12.06
N ILE A 287 26.31 -19.13 -11.72
CA ILE A 287 26.32 -19.96 -10.52
C ILE A 287 27.39 -19.45 -9.57
N ASP A 288 28.65 -19.37 -9.99
CA ASP A 288 29.74 -19.01 -9.10
C ASP A 288 30.14 -17.53 -9.23
N GLU A 289 29.66 -16.86 -10.27
CA GLU A 289 30.01 -15.49 -10.63
C GLU A 289 29.34 -14.45 -9.72
N ARG A 290 30.05 -13.35 -9.46
CA ARG A 290 29.58 -12.20 -8.66
C ARG A 290 28.85 -11.13 -9.46
N THR A 291 28.28 -11.49 -10.60
CA THR A 291 27.81 -10.55 -11.62
C THR A 291 26.43 -9.96 -11.34
N GLU A 292 25.63 -10.58 -10.49
CA GLU A 292 24.23 -10.22 -10.28
C GLU A 292 23.99 -9.58 -8.91
N PHE A 293 23.04 -8.66 -8.82
CA PHE A 293 22.73 -7.95 -7.57
C PHE A 293 22.37 -8.89 -6.42
N HIS A 294 21.65 -9.98 -6.68
CA HIS A 294 21.26 -10.92 -5.63
C HIS A 294 22.47 -11.55 -4.89
N ARG A 295 23.64 -11.64 -5.55
CA ARG A 295 24.89 -12.10 -4.93
C ARG A 295 25.45 -11.08 -3.95
N LEU A 296 25.42 -9.80 -4.33
CA LEU A 296 25.77 -8.73 -3.42
C LEU A 296 24.80 -8.69 -2.23
N TRP A 297 23.49 -8.81 -2.48
CA TRP A 297 22.50 -8.85 -1.39
C TRP A 297 22.71 -10.04 -0.45
N SER A 298 23.10 -11.21 -0.97
CA SER A 298 23.45 -12.38 -0.14
C SER A 298 24.62 -12.08 0.81
N ALA A 299 25.61 -11.32 0.34
CA ALA A 299 26.74 -10.88 1.16
C ALA A 299 26.33 -9.83 2.20
N LEU A 300 25.52 -8.84 1.80
CA LEU A 300 24.96 -7.85 2.75
C LEU A 300 24.10 -8.53 3.81
N GLN A 301 23.23 -9.46 3.42
CA GLN A 301 22.42 -10.29 4.32
C GLN A 301 23.29 -11.04 5.33
N PHE A 302 24.44 -11.58 4.90
CA PHE A 302 25.39 -12.17 5.83
C PHE A 302 25.91 -11.17 6.86
N VAL A 303 26.23 -9.92 6.46
CA VAL A 303 26.64 -8.85 7.40
C VAL A 303 25.53 -8.50 8.39
N HIS A 304 24.27 -8.42 7.94
CA HIS A 304 23.13 -8.07 8.80
C HIS A 304 22.84 -9.13 9.87
N ILE A 305 23.11 -10.40 9.56
CA ILE A 305 22.76 -11.53 10.43
C ILE A 305 23.88 -11.89 11.43
N ILE A 306 25.06 -11.28 11.31
CA ILE A 306 26.11 -11.47 12.33
C ILE A 306 25.59 -10.95 13.68
N PRO A 307 25.51 -11.80 14.72
CA PRO A 307 25.03 -11.38 16.03
C PRO A 307 25.96 -10.32 16.62
N VAL A 308 25.39 -9.18 17.01
CA VAL A 308 26.09 -8.13 17.74
C VAL A 308 26.04 -8.39 19.26
N GLY A 309 26.92 -7.73 20.01
CA GLY A 309 26.95 -7.82 21.47
C GLY A 309 25.68 -7.29 22.12
N GLU A 310 25.41 -7.65 23.38
CA GLU A 310 24.16 -7.29 24.09
C GLU A 310 23.96 -5.77 24.26
N THR A 311 25.02 -4.98 24.11
CA THR A 311 25.00 -3.52 24.23
C THR A 311 24.85 -2.78 22.90
N GLU A 312 24.82 -3.50 21.76
CA GLU A 312 24.73 -2.93 20.42
C GLU A 312 23.36 -3.20 19.80
N PHE A 313 22.81 -2.19 19.12
CA PHE A 313 21.57 -2.35 18.38
C PHE A 313 21.77 -3.24 17.15
N THR A 314 20.85 -4.16 16.94
CA THR A 314 20.79 -4.99 15.74
C THR A 314 20.35 -4.15 14.53
N VAL A 315 20.72 -4.58 13.32
CA VAL A 315 20.26 -3.92 12.08
C VAL A 315 18.73 -3.88 11.98
N GLN A 316 18.06 -4.92 12.49
CA GLN A 316 16.60 -4.99 12.54
C GLN A 316 16.00 -3.91 13.45
N GLU A 317 16.63 -3.56 14.56
CA GLU A 317 16.17 -2.49 15.45
C GLU A 317 16.38 -1.10 14.84
N LEU A 318 17.44 -0.93 14.03
CA LEU A 318 17.79 0.35 13.41
C LEU A 318 17.00 0.64 12.13
N PHE A 319 16.81 -0.36 11.26
CA PHE A 319 16.26 -0.18 9.92
C PHE A 319 14.98 -1.00 9.66
N VAL A 320 14.49 -1.72 10.66
CA VAL A 320 13.20 -2.43 10.64
C VAL A 320 13.04 -3.29 9.38
N GLU A 321 11.87 -3.27 8.74
CA GLU A 321 11.53 -4.08 7.57
C GLU A 321 11.80 -3.35 6.25
N GLY A 322 11.97 -2.02 6.28
CA GLY A 322 12.18 -1.21 5.08
C GLY A 322 13.42 -1.66 4.29
N LEU A 323 14.50 -1.99 4.99
CA LEU A 323 15.72 -2.54 4.38
C LEU A 323 15.44 -3.81 3.56
N ASN A 324 14.67 -4.75 4.10
CA ASN A 324 14.35 -6.01 3.43
C ASN A 324 13.39 -5.80 2.26
N TRP A 325 12.39 -4.92 2.42
CA TRP A 325 11.47 -4.54 1.33
C TRP A 325 12.21 -3.97 0.13
N ALA A 326 13.22 -3.14 0.38
CA ALA A 326 14.07 -2.58 -0.66
C ALA A 326 14.92 -3.64 -1.36
N GLY A 327 15.69 -4.43 -0.60
CA GLY A 327 16.55 -5.48 -1.16
C GLY A 327 15.76 -6.53 -1.94
N CYS A 328 14.64 -7.01 -1.37
CA CYS A 328 13.77 -7.98 -2.05
C CYS A 328 13.13 -7.39 -3.30
N SER A 329 12.70 -6.12 -3.28
CA SER A 329 12.18 -5.46 -4.48
C SER A 329 13.22 -5.39 -5.60
N MET A 330 14.48 -5.07 -5.26
CA MET A 330 15.58 -5.02 -6.24
C MET A 330 16.04 -6.41 -6.73
N ILE A 331 15.66 -7.49 -6.05
CA ILE A 331 15.88 -8.86 -6.52
C ILE A 331 14.70 -9.33 -7.40
N VAL A 332 13.47 -9.04 -6.99
CA VAL A 332 12.25 -9.51 -7.68
C VAL A 332 12.02 -8.78 -8.99
N LEU A 333 12.22 -7.45 -9.04
CA LEU A 333 11.94 -6.66 -10.25
C LEU A 333 12.79 -7.06 -11.46
N PRO A 334 14.10 -7.39 -11.30
CA PRO A 334 14.92 -7.96 -12.37
C PRO A 334 14.71 -9.47 -12.59
N GLY A 335 13.92 -10.15 -11.77
CA GLY A 335 13.67 -11.60 -11.90
C GLY A 335 14.78 -12.49 -11.35
N GLN A 336 15.46 -12.08 -10.27
CA GLN A 336 16.58 -12.82 -9.66
C GLN A 336 16.16 -13.67 -8.44
N GLN A 337 14.87 -13.67 -8.06
CA GLN A 337 14.40 -14.28 -6.81
C GLN A 337 14.67 -15.79 -6.70
N CYS A 338 14.40 -16.58 -7.73
CA CYS A 338 14.63 -18.03 -7.67
C CYS A 338 16.12 -18.36 -7.56
N ARG A 339 16.98 -17.53 -8.18
CA ARG A 339 18.44 -17.68 -8.09
C ARG A 339 18.94 -17.29 -6.72
N PHE A 340 18.40 -16.23 -6.13
CA PHE A 340 18.68 -15.83 -4.76
C PHE A 340 18.35 -16.95 -3.77
N GLU A 341 17.15 -17.51 -3.80
CA GLU A 341 16.73 -18.59 -2.89
C GLU A 341 17.63 -19.83 -2.97
N ALA A 342 18.05 -20.18 -4.19
CA ALA A 342 18.94 -21.32 -4.42
C ALA A 342 20.37 -21.04 -3.92
N LEU A 343 20.88 -19.85 -4.22
CA LEU A 343 22.32 -19.54 -4.14
C LEU A 343 22.73 -18.67 -2.94
N ASP A 344 21.78 -18.21 -2.10
CA ASP A 344 22.08 -17.40 -0.93
C ASP A 344 22.98 -18.15 0.08
N PHE A 345 23.99 -17.44 0.60
CA PHE A 345 24.97 -17.99 1.52
C PHE A 345 24.34 -18.35 2.87
N CYS A 346 23.44 -17.51 3.38
CA CYS A 346 22.81 -17.71 4.67
C CYS A 346 21.85 -18.90 4.62
N TYR A 347 21.02 -19.00 3.58
CA TYR A 347 20.11 -20.13 3.40
C TYR A 347 20.87 -21.44 3.22
N HIS A 348 22.02 -21.40 2.55
CA HIS A 348 22.88 -22.58 2.47
C HIS A 348 23.43 -23.02 3.83
N ILE A 349 23.90 -22.08 4.66
CA ILE A 349 24.34 -22.37 6.04
C ILE A 349 23.20 -23.01 6.86
N LEU A 350 21.98 -22.44 6.77
CA LEU A 350 20.79 -22.98 7.44
C LEU A 350 20.49 -24.42 6.98
N ARG A 351 20.58 -24.71 5.68
CA ARG A 351 20.36 -26.07 5.16
C ARG A 351 21.42 -27.05 5.64
N VAL A 352 22.68 -26.67 5.67
CA VAL A 352 23.77 -27.53 6.16
C VAL A 352 23.63 -27.78 7.66
N GLN A 353 23.32 -26.75 8.46
CA GLN A 353 23.16 -26.91 9.91
C GLN A 353 21.95 -27.79 10.26
N LYS A 354 20.85 -27.71 9.50
CA LYS A 354 19.71 -28.61 9.66
C LYS A 354 20.07 -30.09 9.45
N VAL A 355 21.06 -30.38 8.61
CA VAL A 355 21.51 -31.76 8.34
C VAL A 355 22.51 -32.23 9.39
N ASP A 356 23.47 -31.39 9.78
CA ASP A 356 24.55 -31.83 10.67
C ASP A 356 24.28 -31.63 12.16
N GLY A 357 23.30 -30.79 12.53
CA GLY A 357 22.88 -30.53 13.90
C GLY A 357 23.96 -29.98 14.82
N LYS A 358 25.03 -29.37 14.27
CA LYS A 358 26.16 -28.88 15.07
C LYS A 358 25.87 -27.49 15.62
N ASP A 359 26.10 -27.32 16.92
CA ASP A 359 25.98 -26.05 17.63
C ASP A 359 27.33 -25.70 18.27
N GLN A 360 28.17 -24.95 17.54
CA GLN A 360 29.49 -24.51 18.02
C GLN A 360 29.55 -22.97 18.09
N ASN A 361 30.30 -22.44 19.06
CA ASN A 361 30.68 -21.04 19.07
C ASN A 361 31.99 -20.86 18.30
N ILE A 362 31.98 -20.03 17.25
CA ILE A 362 33.11 -19.89 16.33
C ILE A 362 33.42 -18.41 16.21
N LYS A 363 34.62 -18.00 16.66
CA LYS A 363 35.05 -16.58 16.67
C LYS A 363 34.05 -15.64 17.40
N GLY A 364 33.40 -16.12 18.46
CA GLY A 364 32.38 -15.37 19.21
C GLY A 364 30.98 -15.39 18.58
N ILE A 365 30.81 -16.00 17.40
CA ILE A 365 29.51 -16.19 16.75
C ILE A 365 28.91 -17.51 17.24
N ASN A 366 27.78 -17.42 17.95
CA ASN A 366 26.98 -18.60 18.31
C ASN A 366 26.19 -19.07 17.09
N LEU A 367 26.56 -20.24 16.55
CA LEU A 367 25.98 -20.81 15.34
C LEU A 367 24.46 -21.00 15.44
N LYS A 368 23.96 -21.47 16.59
CA LYS A 368 22.52 -21.67 16.80
C LYS A 368 21.75 -20.35 16.71
N ARG A 369 22.23 -19.33 17.43
CA ARG A 369 21.63 -17.98 17.41
C ARG A 369 21.62 -17.38 16.01
N MET A 370 22.71 -17.56 15.27
CA MET A 370 22.81 -17.08 13.89
C MET A 370 21.83 -17.81 12.98
N VAL A 371 21.74 -19.13 13.04
CA VAL A 371 20.82 -19.94 12.22
C VAL A 371 19.35 -19.59 12.52
N ASP A 372 19.01 -19.35 13.78
CA ASP A 372 17.68 -18.86 14.17
C ASP A 372 17.37 -17.49 13.55
N GLN A 373 18.34 -16.58 13.53
CA GLN A 373 18.20 -15.29 12.85
C GLN A 373 18.06 -15.47 11.33
N ILE A 374 18.89 -16.31 10.70
CA ILE A 374 18.78 -16.62 9.26
C ILE A 374 17.36 -17.11 8.94
N HIS A 375 16.80 -18.00 9.77
CA HIS A 375 15.47 -18.52 9.53
C HIS A 375 14.40 -17.41 9.61
N ARG A 376 14.50 -16.47 10.56
CA ARG A 376 13.58 -15.31 10.64
C ARG A 376 13.66 -14.44 9.39
N PHE A 377 14.87 -14.12 8.93
CA PHE A 377 15.06 -13.36 7.69
C PHE A 377 14.60 -14.13 6.45
N GLN A 378 14.76 -15.46 6.44
CA GLN A 378 14.22 -16.30 5.36
C GLN A 378 12.70 -16.19 5.27
N VAL A 379 12.00 -16.28 6.42
CA VAL A 379 10.54 -16.14 6.47
C VAL A 379 10.10 -14.73 6.09
N LEU A 380 10.87 -13.70 6.44
CA LEU A 380 10.56 -12.30 6.08
C LEU A 380 10.76 -12.00 4.59
N ASN A 381 11.75 -12.62 3.95
CA ASN A 381 12.04 -12.42 2.53
C ASN A 381 11.13 -13.24 1.59
N SER A 382 10.51 -14.30 2.11
CA SER A 382 9.59 -15.18 1.36
C SER A 382 8.20 -14.56 1.29
#